data_AF-A0A7L0FQ30-F1
#
_entry.id   AF-A0A7L0FQ30-F1
#
_cell.length_a   1.000
_cell.length_b   1.000
_cell.length_c   1.000
_cell.angle_alpha   90.00
_cell.angle_beta   90.00
_cell.angle_gamma   90.00
#
_symmetry.space_group_name_H-M   'P 1'
#
loop_
_entity.id
_entity.type
_entity.pdbx_description
1 polymer ?
#
loop_
_entity_poly.entity_id
_entity_poly.type
_entity_poly.pdbx_seq_one_letter_code
_entity_poly.pdbx_strand_id
1 'polypeptide(L)'
;APKSSTPPSPQAAPRLPLPRALPTPALCVANVSVQNISGFAQLPAHVQDFMRYRHCRSFPALLNVPDKCGGPKGSPDVFLLLAIKSSPRNYERREVIRKTWGQERSFEGAFIRRVFLVGAAAGPRDAKKLNQLLRLEQQEHGDVLQWDFRDTFFNLTLKQVLFHAWLEQRCPGVRFVFNGDDDVFVNTDNVIRFAMGTREQHLMVGQLLIDNPPVRLQHSKYFVPTQLLAAERYPPSCGGGGILMSGFTARVIFRESWDVELFPIDDVYLGMCLKKAGLLPAAHDGIRTMSMGVLANADPFDPCYYRELLLVHRSMPYETVAMWDAIHEPQLLCGKRVG
;
A
#
# COMPACT_ATOMS: atom_id res chain seq x y z
N ALA A 1 -14.57 29.48 -47.59
CA ALA A 1 -15.05 29.41 -46.19
C ALA A 1 -14.83 27.98 -45.67
N PRO A 2 -13.84 27.73 -44.81
CA PRO A 2 -13.66 26.42 -44.21
C PRO A 2 -14.59 26.27 -43.00
N LYS A 3 -15.31 25.14 -42.95
CA LYS A 3 -16.21 24.78 -41.85
C LYS A 3 -15.38 24.50 -40.59
N SER A 4 -15.65 25.24 -39.51
CA SER A 4 -15.10 24.93 -38.19
C SER A 4 -15.84 23.71 -37.62
N SER A 5 -15.12 22.63 -37.37
CA SER A 5 -15.60 21.53 -36.54
C SER A 5 -15.20 21.79 -35.10
N THR A 6 -16.19 22.03 -34.24
CA THR A 6 -16.06 22.07 -32.79
C THR A 6 -15.49 20.75 -32.26
N PRO A 7 -14.53 20.78 -31.32
CA PRO A 7 -14.03 19.55 -30.70
C PRO A 7 -15.12 18.91 -29.82
N PRO A 8 -15.18 17.58 -29.72
CA PRO A 8 -16.17 16.89 -28.90
C PRO A 8 -15.94 17.20 -27.42
N SER A 9 -17.03 17.42 -26.68
CA SER A 9 -17.00 17.56 -25.22
C SER A 9 -16.41 16.30 -24.57
N PRO A 10 -15.64 16.43 -23.48
CA PRO A 10 -15.08 15.28 -22.77
C PRO A 10 -16.22 14.40 -22.25
N GLN A 11 -16.26 13.16 -22.70
CA GLN A 11 -17.19 12.16 -22.19
C GLN A 11 -16.91 11.97 -20.69
N ALA A 12 -17.93 12.24 -19.87
CA ALA A 12 -17.88 11.97 -18.44
C ALA A 12 -17.58 10.48 -18.22
N ALA A 13 -16.61 10.19 -17.35
CA ALA A 13 -16.27 8.81 -16.98
C ALA A 13 -17.52 8.06 -16.51
N PRO A 14 -17.69 6.78 -16.87
CA PRO A 14 -18.86 6.00 -16.48
C PRO A 14 -19.01 6.01 -14.95
N ARG A 15 -20.18 6.43 -14.47
CA ARG A 15 -20.51 6.43 -13.04
C ARG A 15 -20.55 4.97 -12.56
N LEU A 16 -19.61 4.62 -11.70
CA LEU A 16 -19.61 3.32 -11.03
C LEU A 16 -20.80 3.24 -10.06
N PRO A 17 -21.42 2.05 -9.90
CA PRO A 17 -22.52 1.85 -8.96
C PRO A 17 -22.08 2.11 -7.50
N LEU A 18 -23.04 2.48 -6.65
CA LEU A 18 -22.82 2.81 -5.24
C LEU A 18 -22.10 1.67 -4.47
N PRO A 19 -21.17 1.99 -3.56
CA PRO A 19 -20.47 0.99 -2.76
C PRO A 19 -21.44 0.15 -1.91
N ARG A 20 -21.15 -1.16 -1.78
CA ARG A 20 -21.82 -2.02 -0.79
C ARG A 20 -21.55 -1.46 0.62
N ALA A 21 -22.58 -1.41 1.47
CA ALA A 21 -22.44 -1.02 2.87
C ALA A 21 -21.44 -1.96 3.59
N LEU A 22 -20.54 -1.40 4.41
CA LEU A 22 -19.59 -2.22 5.16
C LEU A 22 -20.33 -3.11 6.17
N PRO A 23 -19.91 -4.37 6.35
CA PRO A 23 -20.55 -5.26 7.30
C PRO A 23 -20.23 -4.79 8.73
N THR A 24 -21.23 -4.85 9.60
CA THR A 24 -21.04 -4.57 11.03
C THR A 24 -20.00 -5.53 11.60
N PRO A 25 -19.01 -5.06 12.40
CA PRO A 25 -18.02 -5.95 13.00
C PRO A 25 -18.70 -6.98 13.91
N ALA A 26 -18.69 -8.24 13.49
CA ALA A 26 -19.05 -9.38 14.31
C ALA A 26 -17.76 -10.06 14.81
N LEU A 27 -17.87 -10.83 15.90
CA LEU A 27 -16.74 -11.62 16.36
C LEU A 27 -16.33 -12.62 15.27
N CYS A 28 -15.10 -12.50 14.80
CA CYS A 28 -14.51 -13.44 13.84
C CYS A 28 -14.35 -14.83 14.49
N VAL A 29 -14.90 -15.87 13.85
CA VAL A 29 -14.83 -17.26 14.34
C VAL A 29 -14.02 -18.09 13.35
N ALA A 30 -13.25 -19.06 13.85
CA ALA A 30 -12.45 -19.94 13.00
C ALA A 30 -13.36 -20.78 12.10
N ASN A 31 -13.07 -20.82 10.79
CA ASN A 31 -13.69 -21.79 9.91
C ASN A 31 -13.05 -23.16 10.13
N VAL A 32 -13.76 -24.05 10.81
CA VAL A 32 -13.28 -25.41 11.13
C VAL A 32 -13.28 -26.34 9.92
N SER A 33 -14.07 -26.05 8.87
CA SER A 33 -14.17 -26.94 7.70
C SER A 33 -12.86 -27.06 6.91
N VAL A 34 -11.94 -26.11 7.08
CA VAL A 34 -10.61 -26.16 6.45
C VAL A 34 -9.78 -27.37 6.91
N GLN A 35 -10.12 -28.00 8.03
CA GLN A 35 -9.47 -29.23 8.50
C GLN A 35 -9.70 -30.41 7.53
N ASN A 36 -10.77 -30.36 6.73
CA ASN A 36 -11.07 -31.39 5.73
C ASN A 36 -10.26 -31.22 4.44
N ILE A 37 -9.47 -30.15 4.30
CA ILE A 37 -8.63 -29.93 3.13
C ILE A 37 -7.43 -30.87 3.20
N SER A 38 -7.23 -31.65 2.12
CA SER A 38 -6.11 -32.57 2.02
C SER A 38 -4.77 -31.85 2.22
N GLY A 39 -3.92 -32.39 3.09
CA GLY A 39 -2.61 -31.82 3.41
C GLY A 39 -2.63 -30.64 4.40
N PHE A 40 -3.79 -30.24 4.92
CA PHE A 40 -3.90 -29.08 5.82
C PHE A 40 -3.13 -29.25 7.13
N ALA A 41 -3.20 -30.44 7.74
CA ALA A 41 -2.56 -30.72 9.02
C ALA A 41 -1.02 -30.62 8.96
N GLN A 42 -0.43 -30.78 7.78
CA GLN A 42 1.01 -30.69 7.53
C GLN A 42 1.48 -29.25 7.25
N LEU A 43 0.56 -28.29 7.12
CA LEU A 43 0.92 -26.90 6.86
C LEU A 43 1.49 -26.23 8.13
N PRO A 44 2.42 -25.26 8.00
CA PRO A 44 2.88 -24.47 9.13
C PRO A 44 1.73 -23.78 9.88
N ALA A 45 1.86 -23.63 11.20
CA ALA A 45 0.79 -23.10 12.06
C ALA A 45 0.24 -21.74 11.60
N HIS A 46 1.10 -20.84 11.13
CA HIS A 46 0.70 -19.51 10.63
C HIS A 46 -0.13 -19.59 9.34
N VAL A 47 0.13 -20.58 8.47
CA VAL A 47 -0.67 -20.84 7.26
C VAL A 47 -2.04 -21.41 7.65
N GLN A 48 -2.06 -22.35 8.60
CA GLN A 48 -3.30 -22.92 9.09
C GLN A 48 -4.20 -21.84 9.74
N ASP A 49 -3.60 -20.95 10.54
CA ASP A 49 -4.29 -19.82 11.15
C ASP A 49 -4.90 -18.90 10.09
N PHE A 50 -4.11 -18.49 9.09
CA PHE A 50 -4.59 -17.71 7.97
C PHE A 50 -5.77 -18.39 7.24
N MET A 51 -5.66 -19.69 6.91
CA MET A 51 -6.74 -20.42 6.24
C MET A 51 -8.03 -20.47 7.07
N ARG A 52 -7.93 -20.63 8.41
CA ARG A 52 -9.10 -20.63 9.30
C ARG A 52 -9.81 -19.27 9.32
N TYR A 53 -9.08 -18.17 9.20
CA TYR A 53 -9.61 -16.81 9.41
C TYR A 53 -9.65 -15.92 8.17
N ARG A 54 -9.20 -16.37 6.99
CA ARG A 54 -9.16 -15.57 5.74
C ARG A 54 -10.52 -15.04 5.25
N HIS A 55 -11.62 -15.52 5.83
CA HIS A 55 -12.97 -15.02 5.56
C HIS A 55 -13.35 -13.82 6.42
N CYS A 56 -12.64 -13.57 7.54
CA CYS A 56 -12.88 -12.46 8.43
C CYS A 56 -12.27 -11.17 7.87
N ARG A 57 -13.14 -10.19 7.63
CA ARG A 57 -12.78 -8.93 6.96
C ARG A 57 -13.20 -7.67 7.72
N SER A 58 -13.96 -7.83 8.80
CA SER A 58 -14.47 -6.72 9.59
C SER A 58 -13.84 -6.77 10.98
N PHE A 59 -13.13 -5.70 11.33
CA PHE A 59 -12.47 -5.52 12.62
C PHE A 59 -12.72 -4.08 13.08
N PRO A 60 -12.97 -3.85 14.38
CA PRO A 60 -13.21 -2.51 14.89
C PRO A 60 -11.96 -1.65 14.75
N ALA A 61 -12.16 -0.38 14.42
CA ALA A 61 -11.09 0.61 14.47
C ALA A 61 -10.82 1.00 15.94
N LEU A 62 -9.58 0.80 16.39
CA LEU A 62 -9.09 1.23 17.70
C LEU A 62 -8.69 2.71 17.69
N LEU A 63 -8.11 3.16 16.57
CA LEU A 63 -7.73 4.55 16.30
C LEU A 63 -8.19 4.90 14.88
N ASN A 64 -8.69 6.11 14.69
CA ASN A 64 -9.22 6.57 13.42
C ASN A 64 -8.87 8.05 13.18
N VAL A 65 -8.87 8.47 11.92
CA VAL A 65 -8.59 9.84 11.49
C VAL A 65 -9.65 10.34 10.49
N PRO A 66 -10.93 10.45 10.90
CA PRO A 66 -12.05 10.67 9.98
C PRO A 66 -11.94 11.96 9.14
N ASP A 67 -11.23 12.96 9.65
CA ASP A 67 -11.10 14.29 9.03
C ASP A 67 -9.78 14.49 8.26
N LYS A 68 -8.94 13.44 8.12
CA LYS A 68 -7.62 13.56 7.47
C LYS A 68 -7.69 14.15 6.06
N CYS A 69 -8.76 13.83 5.32
CA CYS A 69 -9.04 14.36 3.99
C CYS A 69 -10.12 15.46 3.98
N GLY A 70 -10.47 16.07 5.12
CA GLY A 70 -11.63 16.97 5.22
C GLY A 70 -12.97 16.24 5.00
N GLY A 71 -12.99 14.94 5.28
CA GLY A 71 -14.11 14.04 4.97
C GLY A 71 -14.38 13.90 3.46
N PRO A 72 -15.54 13.33 3.08
CA PRO A 72 -15.88 13.12 1.67
C PRO A 72 -15.86 14.40 0.83
N LYS A 73 -16.22 15.55 1.42
CA LYS A 73 -16.29 16.84 0.72
C LYS A 73 -14.91 17.44 0.44
N GLY A 74 -13.96 17.35 1.37
CA GLY A 74 -12.60 17.84 1.19
C GLY A 74 -11.69 16.87 0.44
N SER A 75 -12.10 15.61 0.29
CA SER A 75 -11.25 14.58 -0.33
C SER A 75 -10.73 14.89 -1.74
N PRO A 76 -11.46 15.62 -2.63
CA PRO A 76 -10.92 16.06 -3.93
C PRO A 76 -9.72 17.00 -3.84
N ASP A 77 -9.52 17.69 -2.71
CA ASP A 77 -8.38 18.59 -2.50
C ASP A 77 -7.10 17.82 -2.19
N VAL A 78 -7.21 16.53 -1.79
CA VAL A 78 -6.05 15.67 -1.53
C VAL A 78 -5.54 15.10 -2.86
N PHE A 79 -4.41 15.61 -3.32
CA PHE A 79 -3.77 15.12 -4.53
C PHE A 79 -3.12 13.76 -4.29
N LEU A 80 -2.33 13.61 -3.23
CA LEU A 80 -1.65 12.37 -2.87
C LEU A 80 -1.91 12.00 -1.41
N LEU A 81 -2.45 10.81 -1.20
CA LEU A 81 -2.48 10.17 0.11
C LEU A 81 -1.36 9.13 0.22
N LEU A 82 -0.43 9.37 1.13
CA LEU A 82 0.60 8.41 1.55
C LEU A 82 -0.03 7.45 2.58
N ALA A 83 -0.32 6.21 2.16
CA ALA A 83 -0.85 5.15 3.00
C ALA A 83 0.26 4.16 3.33
N ILE A 84 0.83 4.26 4.53
CA ILE A 84 2.07 3.58 4.89
C ILE A 84 1.78 2.42 5.85
N LYS A 85 2.00 1.19 5.38
CA LYS A 85 1.95 -0.02 6.20
C LYS A 85 3.05 0.04 7.26
N SER A 86 2.66 0.02 8.53
CA SER A 86 3.58 0.00 9.67
C SER A 86 3.15 -1.04 10.70
N SER A 87 3.98 -1.25 11.72
CA SER A 87 3.73 -2.15 12.85
C SER A 87 3.64 -1.34 14.15
N PRO A 88 2.88 -1.79 15.18
CA PRO A 88 2.78 -1.07 16.45
C PRO A 88 4.13 -0.70 17.08
N ARG A 89 5.17 -1.50 16.84
CA ARG A 89 6.54 -1.30 17.37
C ARG A 89 7.34 -0.22 16.65
N ASN A 90 6.99 0.12 15.41
CA ASN A 90 7.82 0.90 14.50
C ASN A 90 7.65 2.43 14.67
N TYR A 91 7.60 2.93 15.92
CA TYR A 91 7.46 4.37 16.19
C TYR A 91 8.58 5.19 15.51
N GLU A 92 9.84 4.77 15.67
CA GLU A 92 10.99 5.45 15.08
C GLU A 92 10.89 5.58 13.54
N ARG A 93 10.47 4.52 12.85
CA ARG A 93 10.27 4.54 11.39
C ARG A 93 9.20 5.55 11.02
N ARG A 94 8.04 5.50 11.69
CA ARG A 94 6.96 6.47 11.44
C ARG A 94 7.45 7.89 11.66
N GLU A 95 8.16 8.13 12.75
CA GLU A 95 8.66 9.46 13.11
C GLU A 95 9.67 10.01 12.11
N VAL A 96 10.61 9.18 11.64
CA VAL A 96 11.52 9.57 10.55
C VAL A 96 10.76 9.88 9.28
N ILE A 97 9.75 9.07 8.91
CA ILE A 97 8.91 9.32 7.74
C ILE A 97 8.17 10.67 7.87
N ARG A 98 7.64 11.01 9.07
CA ARG A 98 6.98 12.32 9.29
C ARG A 98 7.91 13.49 9.00
N LYS A 99 9.17 13.36 9.37
CA LYS A 99 10.21 14.39 9.26
C LYS A 99 10.91 14.43 7.90
N THR A 100 10.73 13.42 7.05
CA THR A 100 11.42 13.29 5.76
C THR A 100 10.41 13.20 4.62
N TRP A 101 10.43 12.12 3.83
CA TRP A 101 9.64 11.99 2.61
C TRP A 101 8.13 11.93 2.84
N GLY A 102 7.70 11.57 4.05
CA GLY A 102 6.30 11.48 4.39
C GLY A 102 5.64 12.81 4.72
N GLN A 103 6.38 13.93 4.81
CA GLN A 103 5.86 15.23 5.26
C GLN A 103 4.52 15.61 4.60
N GLU A 104 3.54 16.02 5.41
CA GLU A 104 2.30 16.61 4.89
C GLU A 104 2.58 18.05 4.48
N ARG A 105 2.52 18.34 3.17
CA ARG A 105 2.78 19.67 2.62
C ARG A 105 2.07 19.87 1.28
N SER A 106 2.13 21.10 0.77
CA SER A 106 1.81 21.39 -0.62
C SER A 106 3.10 21.45 -1.44
N PHE A 107 3.09 20.82 -2.61
CA PHE A 107 4.21 20.84 -3.54
C PHE A 107 3.71 21.02 -4.97
N GLU A 108 4.16 22.07 -5.66
CA GLU A 108 3.69 22.44 -7.00
C GLU A 108 2.14 22.49 -7.11
N GLY A 109 1.47 22.91 -6.03
CA GLY A 109 0.00 22.97 -5.94
C GLY A 109 -0.69 21.64 -5.62
N ALA A 110 0.04 20.53 -5.53
CA ALA A 110 -0.48 19.25 -5.07
C ALA A 110 -0.43 19.13 -3.54
N PHE A 111 -1.56 18.78 -2.94
CA PHE A 111 -1.66 18.59 -1.50
C PHE A 111 -1.39 17.15 -1.08
N ILE A 112 -0.48 16.99 -0.12
CA ILE A 112 -0.01 15.69 0.37
C ILE A 112 -0.55 15.45 1.78
N ARG A 113 -1.14 14.27 1.98
CA ARG A 113 -1.62 13.77 3.28
C ARG A 113 -1.00 12.42 3.58
N ARG A 114 -0.91 12.07 4.86
CA ARG A 114 -0.32 10.80 5.31
C ARG A 114 -1.21 10.09 6.32
N VAL A 115 -1.24 8.77 6.22
CA VAL A 115 -1.76 7.86 7.26
C VAL A 115 -0.85 6.65 7.41
N PHE A 116 -0.65 6.20 8.65
CA PHE A 116 0.00 4.95 8.98
C PHE A 116 -1.05 3.87 9.25
N LEU A 117 -0.88 2.69 8.63
CA LEU A 117 -1.80 1.56 8.73
C LEU A 117 -1.23 0.53 9.71
N VAL A 118 -1.91 0.30 10.83
CA VAL A 118 -1.39 -0.48 11.95
C VAL A 118 -2.44 -1.48 12.47
N GLY A 119 -2.03 -2.68 12.85
CA GLY A 119 -2.87 -3.65 13.56
C GLY A 119 -2.64 -3.62 15.08
N ALA A 120 -2.98 -4.69 15.77
CA ALA A 120 -2.63 -4.95 17.16
C ALA A 120 -1.40 -5.85 17.25
N ALA A 121 -0.56 -5.63 18.27
CA ALA A 121 0.59 -6.48 18.51
C ALA A 121 0.17 -7.91 18.93
N ALA A 122 1.04 -8.89 18.68
CA ALA A 122 0.82 -10.25 19.13
C ALA A 122 0.90 -10.36 20.66
N GLY A 123 -0.08 -11.02 21.28
CA GLY A 123 -0.12 -11.27 22.71
C GLY A 123 -0.81 -10.16 23.52
N PRO A 124 -1.66 -10.49 24.52
CA PRO A 124 -2.47 -9.49 25.24
C PRO A 124 -1.64 -8.41 25.98
N ARG A 125 -0.48 -8.79 26.54
CA ARG A 125 0.39 -7.86 27.30
C ARG A 125 1.00 -6.81 26.38
N ASP A 126 1.59 -7.25 25.27
CA ASP A 126 2.23 -6.37 24.29
C ASP A 126 1.18 -5.51 23.58
N ALA A 127 0.02 -6.07 23.22
CA ALA A 127 -1.09 -5.32 22.67
C ALA A 127 -1.54 -4.19 23.61
N LYS A 128 -1.72 -4.45 24.90
CA LYS A 128 -2.08 -3.41 25.89
C LYS A 128 -1.04 -2.28 25.92
N LYS A 129 0.25 -2.63 26.02
CA LYS A 129 1.35 -1.66 26.09
C LYS A 129 1.46 -0.83 24.81
N LEU A 130 1.51 -1.49 23.65
CA LEU A 130 1.71 -0.82 22.36
C LEU A 130 0.47 -0.02 21.94
N ASN A 131 -0.75 -0.46 22.26
CA ASN A 131 -1.96 0.34 22.03
C ASN A 131 -1.97 1.62 22.87
N GLN A 132 -1.41 1.59 24.10
CA GLN A 132 -1.27 2.81 24.90
C GLN A 132 -0.27 3.79 24.25
N LEU A 133 0.86 3.30 23.74
CA LEU A 133 1.85 4.13 23.05
C LEU A 133 1.29 4.72 21.75
N LEU A 134 0.57 3.93 20.95
CA LEU A 134 -0.10 4.40 19.74
C LEU A 134 -1.17 5.46 20.02
N ARG A 135 -1.87 5.38 21.16
CA ARG A 135 -2.82 6.44 21.58
C ARG A 135 -2.12 7.77 21.86
N LEU A 136 -0.95 7.74 22.51
CA LEU A 136 -0.16 8.94 22.76
C LEU A 136 0.36 9.53 21.44
N GLU A 137 0.91 8.68 20.57
CA GLU A 137 1.34 9.07 19.22
C GLU A 137 0.18 9.66 18.40
N GLN A 138 -1.00 9.07 18.49
CA GLN A 138 -2.20 9.55 17.79
C GLN A 138 -2.68 10.90 18.32
N GLN A 139 -2.55 11.17 19.62
CA GLN A 139 -2.87 12.48 20.21
C GLN A 139 -1.93 13.58 19.68
N GLU A 140 -0.67 13.23 19.44
CA GLU A 140 0.34 14.17 18.95
C GLU A 140 0.24 14.42 17.44
N HIS A 141 0.09 13.35 16.64
CA HIS A 141 0.23 13.45 15.18
C HIS A 141 -1.07 13.27 14.39
N GLY A 142 -2.09 12.63 14.97
CA GLY A 142 -3.39 12.46 14.31
C GLY A 142 -3.30 11.75 12.94
N ASP A 143 -2.40 10.78 12.77
CA ASP A 143 -2.11 10.13 11.49
C ASP A 143 -2.05 8.60 11.53
N VAL A 144 -2.50 7.96 12.61
CA VAL A 144 -2.53 6.50 12.77
C VAL A 144 -3.96 5.95 12.58
N LEU A 145 -4.10 5.04 11.62
CA LEU A 145 -5.26 4.17 11.48
C LEU A 145 -4.94 2.80 12.09
N GLN A 146 -5.67 2.45 13.14
CA GLN A 146 -5.47 1.19 13.85
C GLN A 146 -6.73 0.34 13.86
N TRP A 147 -6.62 -0.94 13.51
CA TRP A 147 -7.69 -1.92 13.64
C TRP A 147 -7.31 -3.08 14.57
N ASP A 148 -8.32 -3.69 15.19
CA ASP A 148 -8.13 -4.76 16.18
C ASP A 148 -7.92 -6.15 15.56
N PHE A 149 -6.94 -6.28 14.66
CA PHE A 149 -6.49 -7.57 14.14
C PHE A 149 -5.01 -7.76 14.44
N ARG A 150 -4.53 -9.00 14.55
CA ARG A 150 -3.10 -9.27 14.79
C ARG A 150 -2.26 -8.83 13.59
N ASP A 151 -1.34 -7.91 13.81
CA ASP A 151 -0.46 -7.40 12.76
C ASP A 151 0.64 -8.41 12.43
N THR A 152 0.43 -9.19 11.37
CA THR A 152 1.33 -10.23 10.88
C THR A 152 1.51 -10.09 9.38
N PHE A 153 2.57 -10.70 8.84
CA PHE A 153 2.83 -10.68 7.39
C PHE A 153 1.65 -11.21 6.57
N PHE A 154 1.01 -12.31 6.98
CA PHE A 154 -0.15 -12.88 6.27
C PHE A 154 -1.44 -12.06 6.43
N ASN A 155 -1.49 -11.15 7.40
CA ASN A 155 -2.60 -10.23 7.60
C ASN A 155 -2.38 -8.87 6.93
N LEU A 156 -1.28 -8.66 6.19
CA LEU A 156 -1.10 -7.43 5.40
C LEU A 156 -2.24 -7.24 4.40
N THR A 157 -2.76 -8.31 3.81
CA THR A 157 -3.91 -8.23 2.90
C THR A 157 -5.18 -7.75 3.62
N LEU A 158 -5.42 -8.22 4.84
CA LEU A 158 -6.52 -7.73 5.67
C LEU A 158 -6.34 -6.23 5.99
N LYS A 159 -5.12 -5.80 6.31
CA LYS A 159 -4.76 -4.40 6.52
C LYS A 159 -5.11 -3.55 5.29
N GLN A 160 -4.79 -4.03 4.09
CA GLN A 160 -5.12 -3.36 2.84
C GLN A 160 -6.64 -3.25 2.64
N VAL A 161 -7.38 -4.35 2.84
CA VAL A 161 -8.85 -4.34 2.69
C VAL A 161 -9.51 -3.34 3.64
N LEU A 162 -9.07 -3.28 4.91
CA LEU A 162 -9.57 -2.33 5.89
C LEU A 162 -9.20 -0.89 5.53
N PHE A 163 -8.00 -0.66 5.00
CA PHE A 163 -7.59 0.65 4.48
C PHE A 163 -8.44 1.08 3.28
N HIS A 164 -8.64 0.23 2.28
CA HIS A 164 -9.48 0.53 1.12
C HIS A 164 -10.93 0.84 1.53
N ALA A 165 -11.45 0.14 2.54
CA ALA A 165 -12.75 0.44 3.14
C ALA A 165 -12.78 1.83 3.80
N TRP A 166 -11.74 2.19 4.57
CA TRP A 166 -11.63 3.51 5.16
C TRP A 166 -11.49 4.61 4.11
N LEU A 167 -10.71 4.37 3.05
CA LEU A 167 -10.49 5.30 1.95
C LEU A 167 -11.80 5.64 1.25
N GLU A 168 -12.61 4.64 0.91
CA GLU A 168 -13.90 4.85 0.26
C GLU A 168 -14.87 5.65 1.15
N GLN A 169 -14.81 5.48 2.46
CA GLN A 169 -15.68 6.19 3.39
C GLN A 169 -15.24 7.61 3.72
N ARG A 170 -13.93 7.84 3.82
CA ARG A 170 -13.36 9.08 4.41
C ARG A 170 -12.62 9.94 3.41
N CYS A 171 -12.13 9.34 2.32
CA CYS A 171 -11.31 10.01 1.32
C CYS A 171 -11.66 9.58 -0.13
N PRO A 172 -12.95 9.48 -0.53
CA PRO A 172 -13.35 8.90 -1.83
C PRO A 172 -12.92 9.72 -3.06
N GLY A 173 -12.61 11.00 -2.88
CA GLY A 173 -12.20 11.93 -3.94
C GLY A 173 -10.69 12.09 -4.10
N VAL A 174 -9.86 11.37 -3.33
CA VAL A 174 -8.40 11.47 -3.47
C VAL A 174 -7.96 11.18 -4.91
N ARG A 175 -7.01 11.96 -5.44
CA ARG A 175 -6.55 11.78 -6.83
C ARG A 175 -5.61 10.59 -6.98
N PHE A 176 -4.63 10.48 -6.08
CA PHE A 176 -3.66 9.39 -6.05
C PHE A 176 -3.41 8.86 -4.64
N VAL A 177 -3.11 7.57 -4.55
CA VAL A 177 -2.72 6.88 -3.33
C VAL A 177 -1.37 6.24 -3.57
N PHE A 178 -0.39 6.60 -2.74
CA PHE A 178 0.84 5.83 -2.62
C PHE A 178 0.66 4.84 -1.47
N ASN A 179 0.72 3.55 -1.77
CA ASN A 179 0.62 2.47 -0.80
C ASN A 179 2.01 1.86 -0.63
N GLY A 180 2.62 1.98 0.54
CA GLY A 180 4.01 1.56 0.75
C GLY A 180 4.30 1.02 2.14
N ASP A 181 5.49 0.47 2.31
CA ASP A 181 5.99 -0.05 3.58
C ASP A 181 6.72 1.06 4.37
N ASP A 182 6.96 0.87 5.67
CA ASP A 182 7.69 1.83 6.52
C ASP A 182 9.23 1.64 6.49
N ASP A 183 9.72 0.86 5.53
CA ASP A 183 11.13 0.58 5.30
C ASP A 183 11.59 0.86 3.87
N VAL A 184 10.98 1.87 3.25
CA VAL A 184 11.40 2.42 1.96
C VAL A 184 11.84 3.87 2.07
N PHE A 185 12.62 4.31 1.09
CA PHE A 185 12.79 5.71 0.77
C PHE A 185 11.87 6.10 -0.38
N VAL A 186 11.19 7.24 -0.29
CA VAL A 186 10.35 7.78 -1.36
C VAL A 186 10.82 9.18 -1.72
N ASN A 187 11.07 9.43 -3.00
CA ASN A 187 11.23 10.79 -3.48
C ASN A 187 9.85 11.36 -3.81
N THR A 188 9.18 11.90 -2.80
CA THR A 188 7.78 12.34 -2.92
C THR A 188 7.59 13.45 -3.97
N ASP A 189 8.60 14.30 -4.20
CA ASP A 189 8.56 15.31 -5.27
C ASP A 189 8.45 14.66 -6.65
N ASN A 190 9.26 13.63 -6.90
CA ASN A 190 9.21 12.90 -8.16
C ASN A 190 7.91 12.11 -8.31
N VAL A 191 7.37 11.55 -7.22
CA VAL A 191 6.06 10.87 -7.23
C VAL A 191 4.96 11.85 -7.67
N ILE A 192 4.97 13.07 -7.14
CA ILE A 192 4.00 14.12 -7.53
C ILE A 192 4.16 14.49 -8.99
N ARG A 193 5.38 14.79 -9.45
CA ARG A 193 5.64 15.17 -10.85
C ARG A 193 5.22 14.07 -11.83
N PHE A 194 5.52 12.82 -11.50
CA PHE A 194 5.05 11.68 -12.29
C PHE A 194 3.52 11.64 -12.32
N ALA A 195 2.87 11.68 -11.16
CA ALA A 195 1.41 11.60 -11.06
C ALA A 195 0.68 12.73 -11.81
N MET A 196 1.22 13.96 -11.79
CA MET A 196 0.68 15.10 -12.56
C MET A 196 0.67 14.87 -14.07
N GLY A 197 1.62 14.09 -14.59
CA GLY A 197 1.70 13.70 -16.00
C GLY A 197 0.78 12.52 -16.38
N THR A 198 0.10 11.89 -15.41
CA THR A 198 -0.74 10.72 -15.64
C THR A 198 -2.24 11.05 -15.63
N ARG A 199 -3.04 10.15 -16.21
CA ARG A 199 -4.51 10.25 -16.16
C ARG A 199 -5.04 9.70 -14.85
N GLU A 200 -6.05 10.35 -14.28
CA GLU A 200 -6.76 9.91 -13.07
C GLU A 200 -7.76 8.76 -13.28
N GLN A 201 -7.66 8.08 -14.43
CA GLN A 201 -8.43 6.86 -14.72
C GLN A 201 -7.71 5.65 -14.10
N HIS A 202 -7.47 4.58 -14.83
CA HIS A 202 -6.71 3.46 -14.31
C HIS A 202 -5.20 3.78 -14.28
N LEU A 203 -4.64 3.78 -13.08
CA LEU A 203 -3.20 3.74 -12.82
C LEU A 203 -2.94 2.79 -11.64
N MET A 204 -2.01 1.85 -11.81
CA MET A 204 -1.32 1.14 -10.74
C MET A 204 0.08 0.80 -11.24
N VAL A 205 1.09 1.48 -10.69
CA VAL A 205 2.48 1.33 -11.11
C VAL A 205 3.38 0.97 -9.93
N GLY A 206 4.38 0.14 -10.22
CA GLY A 206 5.37 -0.32 -9.27
C GLY A 206 6.45 -1.13 -9.97
N GLN A 207 7.21 -1.92 -9.23
CA GLN A 207 8.07 -2.93 -9.84
C GLN A 207 7.22 -4.11 -10.31
N LEU A 208 6.91 -4.18 -11.60
CA LEU A 208 6.03 -5.19 -12.16
C LEU A 208 6.66 -6.58 -12.11
N LEU A 209 5.93 -7.55 -11.55
CA LEU A 209 6.26 -8.96 -11.49
C LEU A 209 5.29 -9.72 -12.40
N ILE A 210 5.84 -10.34 -13.44
CA ILE A 210 5.10 -11.17 -14.42
C ILE A 210 5.60 -12.60 -14.29
N ASP A 211 4.69 -13.57 -14.44
CA ASP A 211 5.00 -15.00 -14.41
C ASP A 211 5.78 -15.47 -13.17
N ASN A 212 5.63 -14.76 -12.05
CA ASN A 212 6.29 -15.12 -10.81
C ASN A 212 5.58 -16.35 -10.16
N PRO A 213 6.31 -17.45 -9.86
CA PRO A 213 5.69 -18.61 -9.26
C PRO A 213 5.48 -18.44 -7.74
N PRO A 214 4.48 -19.10 -7.15
CA PRO A 214 4.33 -19.14 -5.70
C PRO A 214 5.50 -19.87 -5.05
N VAL A 215 6.07 -19.30 -3.98
CA VAL A 215 7.17 -19.93 -3.24
C VAL A 215 6.62 -21.13 -2.48
N ARG A 216 7.12 -22.33 -2.78
CA ARG A 216 6.67 -23.60 -2.15
C ARG A 216 7.58 -24.08 -1.01
N LEU A 217 8.58 -23.31 -0.63
CA LEU A 217 9.47 -23.59 0.50
C LEU A 217 8.83 -23.16 1.82
N GLN A 218 8.48 -24.12 2.70
CA GLN A 218 7.72 -23.87 3.93
C GLN A 218 8.37 -22.90 4.93
N HIS A 219 9.70 -22.78 4.92
CA HIS A 219 10.43 -21.87 5.81
C HIS A 219 10.52 -20.43 5.27
N SER A 220 10.10 -20.19 4.03
CA SER A 220 10.07 -18.85 3.46
C SER A 220 8.91 -18.05 4.04
N LYS A 221 9.15 -16.78 4.38
CA LYS A 221 8.08 -15.84 4.74
C LYS A 221 7.04 -15.68 3.62
N TYR A 222 7.41 -15.96 2.37
CA TYR A 222 6.54 -15.90 1.19
C TYR A 222 5.90 -17.25 0.83
N PHE A 223 5.96 -18.24 1.72
CA PHE A 223 5.42 -19.58 1.46
C PHE A 223 3.92 -19.53 1.14
N VAL A 224 3.55 -20.08 -0.02
CA VAL A 224 2.15 -20.28 -0.43
C VAL A 224 1.96 -21.76 -0.75
N PRO A 225 1.14 -22.50 0.00
CA PRO A 225 0.85 -23.90 -0.28
C PRO A 225 -0.10 -24.07 -1.48
N THR A 226 -0.13 -25.26 -2.07
CA THR A 226 -1.01 -25.59 -3.20
C THR A 226 -2.49 -25.53 -2.81
N GLN A 227 -2.81 -25.76 -1.54
CA GLN A 227 -4.15 -25.61 -0.95
C GLN A 227 -4.68 -24.17 -1.02
N LEU A 228 -3.81 -23.16 -1.07
CA LEU A 228 -4.20 -21.75 -1.23
C LEU A 228 -4.18 -21.33 -2.70
N LEU A 229 -3.23 -21.84 -3.49
CA LEU A 229 -3.15 -21.56 -4.91
C LEU A 229 -2.55 -22.76 -5.65
N ALA A 230 -3.39 -23.48 -6.39
CA ALA A 230 -2.98 -24.60 -7.23
C ALA A 230 -2.27 -24.15 -8.51
N ALA A 231 -2.57 -22.93 -9.01
CA ALA A 231 -1.92 -22.37 -10.18
C ALA A 231 -0.40 -22.23 -9.97
N GLU A 232 0.36 -22.40 -11.05
CA GLU A 232 1.82 -22.33 -11.02
C GLU A 232 2.37 -20.90 -11.06
N ARG A 233 1.52 -19.91 -11.38
CA ARG A 233 1.90 -18.51 -11.58
C ARG A 233 0.89 -17.59 -10.91
N TYR A 234 1.39 -16.50 -10.33
CA TYR A 234 0.55 -15.39 -9.89
C TYR A 234 0.00 -14.59 -11.06
N PRO A 235 -1.13 -13.88 -10.90
CA PRO A 235 -1.47 -12.79 -11.82
C PRO A 235 -0.38 -11.71 -11.80
N PRO A 236 -0.25 -10.89 -12.87
CA PRO A 236 0.60 -9.72 -12.85
C PRO A 236 0.32 -8.85 -11.63
N SER A 237 1.37 -8.48 -10.90
CA SER A 237 1.30 -7.68 -9.68
C SER A 237 2.52 -6.79 -9.57
N CYS A 238 2.42 -5.70 -8.82
CA CYS A 238 3.61 -4.93 -8.45
C CYS A 238 4.24 -5.57 -7.20
N GLY A 239 5.56 -5.57 -7.10
CA GLY A 239 6.26 -6.00 -5.89
C GLY A 239 5.97 -5.08 -4.70
N GLY A 240 6.26 -5.58 -3.49
CA GLY A 240 6.08 -4.86 -2.22
C GLY A 240 6.96 -3.62 -2.07
N GLY A 241 7.07 -3.03 -0.89
CA GLY A 241 7.80 -1.77 -0.70
C GLY A 241 6.96 -0.54 -1.09
N GLY A 242 6.46 -0.46 -2.33
CA GLY A 242 5.45 0.55 -2.64
C GLY A 242 4.91 0.60 -4.07
N ILE A 243 3.67 1.05 -4.15
CA ILE A 243 2.83 1.08 -5.36
C ILE A 243 2.11 2.43 -5.41
N LEU A 244 2.16 3.10 -6.56
CA LEU A 244 1.35 4.29 -6.82
C LEU A 244 0.11 3.90 -7.61
N MET A 245 -1.06 4.30 -7.15
CA MET A 245 -2.33 4.06 -7.84
C MET A 245 -3.20 5.32 -7.86
N SER A 246 -4.05 5.45 -8.87
CA SER A 246 -5.08 6.49 -8.87
C SER A 246 -6.18 6.17 -7.86
N GLY A 247 -6.91 7.19 -7.40
CA GLY A 247 -8.10 7.01 -6.56
C GLY A 247 -9.17 6.16 -7.25
N PHE A 248 -9.31 6.28 -8.58
CA PHE A 248 -10.15 5.40 -9.38
C PHE A 248 -9.77 3.92 -9.22
N THR A 249 -8.49 3.58 -9.38
CA THR A 249 -8.03 2.19 -9.23
C THR A 249 -8.23 1.70 -7.81
N ALA A 250 -7.94 2.52 -6.79
CA ALA A 250 -8.13 2.16 -5.39
C ALA A 250 -9.59 1.81 -5.06
N ARG A 251 -10.55 2.53 -5.65
CA ARG A 251 -11.99 2.22 -5.54
C ARG A 251 -12.40 0.95 -6.29
N VAL A 252 -11.83 0.71 -7.46
CA VAL A 252 -12.04 -0.55 -8.19
C VAL A 252 -11.53 -1.73 -7.37
N ILE A 253 -10.33 -1.62 -6.78
CA ILE A 253 -9.78 -2.63 -5.87
C ILE A 253 -10.73 -2.85 -4.69
N PHE A 254 -11.21 -1.78 -4.03
CA PHE A 254 -12.18 -1.92 -2.94
C PHE A 254 -13.43 -2.70 -3.38
N ARG A 255 -14.01 -2.38 -4.55
CA ARG A 255 -15.18 -3.08 -5.09
C ARG A 255 -14.90 -4.57 -5.33
N GLU A 256 -13.81 -4.88 -6.03
CA GLU A 256 -13.48 -6.28 -6.36
C GLU A 256 -13.07 -7.09 -5.13
N SER A 257 -12.50 -6.42 -4.11
CA SER A 257 -12.02 -7.06 -2.90
C SER A 257 -13.10 -7.94 -2.26
N TRP A 258 -14.37 -7.53 -2.30
CA TRP A 258 -15.51 -8.26 -1.74
C TRP A 258 -15.66 -9.70 -2.25
N ASP A 259 -15.31 -9.94 -3.51
CA ASP A 259 -15.50 -11.25 -4.15
C ASP A 259 -14.16 -11.99 -4.35
N VAL A 260 -13.03 -11.40 -3.96
CA VAL A 260 -11.70 -12.04 -4.01
C VAL A 260 -11.35 -12.51 -2.61
N GLU A 261 -11.13 -13.81 -2.40
CA GLU A 261 -10.67 -14.36 -1.11
C GLU A 261 -9.35 -13.71 -0.67
N LEU A 262 -9.21 -13.42 0.62
CA LEU A 262 -7.94 -12.90 1.14
C LEU A 262 -6.81 -13.88 0.81
N PHE A 263 -5.70 -13.32 0.37
CA PHE A 263 -4.49 -14.05 -0.02
C PHE A 263 -3.34 -13.65 0.90
N PRO A 264 -2.38 -14.54 1.27
CA PRO A 264 -1.38 -14.22 2.29
C PRO A 264 -0.29 -13.23 1.82
N ILE A 265 -0.23 -12.94 0.52
CA ILE A 265 0.68 -11.96 -0.08
C ILE A 265 -0.15 -10.77 -0.57
N ASP A 266 0.00 -9.60 0.04
CA ASP A 266 -0.88 -8.46 -0.16
C ASP A 266 -0.75 -7.85 -1.54
N ASP A 267 0.46 -7.71 -2.08
CA ASP A 267 0.61 -7.13 -3.42
C ASP A 267 0.07 -8.05 -4.53
N VAL A 268 0.16 -9.37 -4.33
CA VAL A 268 -0.49 -10.37 -5.20
C VAL A 268 -2.00 -10.24 -5.10
N TYR A 269 -2.55 -10.02 -3.90
CA TYR A 269 -3.99 -9.80 -3.72
C TYR A 269 -4.50 -8.56 -4.49
N LEU A 270 -3.74 -7.46 -4.49
CA LEU A 270 -4.07 -6.28 -5.30
C LEU A 270 -4.07 -6.63 -6.80
N GLY A 271 -3.10 -7.42 -7.26
CA GLY A 271 -3.07 -7.97 -8.63
C GLY A 271 -4.26 -8.88 -8.95
N MET A 272 -4.71 -9.71 -8.00
CA MET A 272 -5.92 -10.53 -8.15
C MET A 272 -7.17 -9.66 -8.31
N CYS A 273 -7.29 -8.57 -7.55
CA CYS A 273 -8.38 -7.60 -7.67
C CYS A 273 -8.36 -6.91 -9.04
N LEU A 274 -7.20 -6.47 -9.53
CA LEU A 274 -7.07 -5.90 -10.87
C LEU A 274 -7.46 -6.89 -11.96
N LYS A 275 -6.97 -8.13 -11.87
CA LYS A 275 -7.32 -9.20 -12.83
C LYS A 275 -8.83 -9.43 -12.88
N LYS A 276 -9.50 -9.45 -11.72
CA LYS A 276 -10.97 -9.59 -11.67
C LYS A 276 -11.67 -8.40 -12.33
N ALA A 277 -11.14 -7.18 -12.18
CA ALA A 277 -11.66 -5.98 -12.84
C ALA A 277 -11.33 -5.88 -14.35
N GLY A 278 -10.54 -6.81 -14.91
CA GLY A 278 -10.05 -6.71 -16.29
C GLY A 278 -9.00 -5.61 -16.49
N LEU A 279 -8.27 -5.25 -15.43
CA LEU A 279 -7.23 -4.23 -15.41
C LEU A 279 -5.85 -4.86 -15.22
N LEU A 280 -4.79 -4.13 -15.56
CA LEU A 280 -3.41 -4.61 -15.49
C LEU A 280 -2.50 -3.59 -14.80
N PRO A 281 -1.64 -4.01 -13.86
CA PRO A 281 -0.59 -3.14 -13.34
C PRO A 281 0.45 -2.85 -14.42
N ALA A 282 1.17 -1.74 -14.27
CA ALA A 282 2.25 -1.33 -15.16
C ALA A 282 3.58 -1.19 -14.41
N ALA A 283 4.68 -1.34 -15.14
CA ALA A 283 6.02 -1.13 -14.61
C ALA A 283 6.36 0.37 -14.57
N HIS A 284 7.18 0.76 -13.58
CA HIS A 284 7.83 2.07 -13.59
C HIS A 284 9.30 1.93 -13.15
N ASP A 285 10.24 2.36 -13.98
CA ASP A 285 11.68 2.18 -13.74
C ASP A 285 12.21 2.95 -12.53
N GLY A 286 11.49 3.97 -12.09
CA GLY A 286 11.76 4.70 -10.85
C GLY A 286 11.37 3.97 -9.56
N ILE A 287 10.66 2.83 -9.63
CA ILE A 287 10.23 2.08 -8.44
C ILE A 287 11.05 0.79 -8.33
N ARG A 288 11.90 0.71 -7.30
CA ARG A 288 12.86 -0.39 -7.09
C ARG A 288 12.59 -1.05 -5.74
N THR A 289 11.98 -2.23 -5.77
CA THR A 289 11.46 -2.95 -4.60
C THR A 289 12.22 -4.23 -4.27
N MET A 290 12.90 -4.79 -5.26
CA MET A 290 13.77 -5.95 -5.13
C MET A 290 15.21 -5.48 -5.27
N SER A 291 16.06 -5.93 -4.37
CA SER A 291 17.52 -5.74 -4.42
C SER A 291 18.20 -6.50 -5.57
N MET A 292 17.49 -6.79 -6.66
CA MET A 292 18.01 -7.53 -7.80
C MET A 292 19.04 -6.68 -8.55
N GLY A 293 20.31 -7.05 -8.36
CA GLY A 293 21.42 -6.82 -9.29
C GLY A 293 22.11 -5.46 -9.22
N VAL A 294 21.38 -4.37 -9.01
CA VAL A 294 22.00 -3.02 -8.99
C VAL A 294 22.59 -2.68 -7.62
N LEU A 295 21.98 -3.17 -6.54
CA LEU A 295 22.45 -2.93 -5.16
C LEU A 295 23.64 -3.80 -4.74
N ALA A 296 24.08 -4.78 -5.54
CA ALA A 296 25.31 -5.50 -5.20
C ALA A 296 26.54 -4.57 -5.32
N ASN A 297 26.47 -3.54 -6.17
CA ASN A 297 27.58 -2.63 -6.49
C ASN A 297 27.26 -1.13 -6.31
N ALA A 298 26.00 -0.75 -6.05
CA ALA A 298 25.64 0.65 -5.80
C ALA A 298 25.77 0.98 -4.30
N ASP A 299 26.46 2.08 -3.99
CA ASP A 299 26.56 2.59 -2.62
C ASP A 299 25.16 2.99 -2.12
N PRO A 300 24.64 2.39 -1.03
CA PRO A 300 23.35 2.76 -0.46
C PRO A 300 23.31 4.22 0.04
N PHE A 301 24.47 4.91 0.10
CA PHE A 301 24.61 6.32 0.42
C PHE A 301 24.92 7.22 -0.79
N ASP A 302 24.75 6.75 -2.04
CA ASP A 302 24.82 7.63 -3.21
C ASP A 302 23.51 8.43 -3.38
N PRO A 303 23.45 9.72 -3.03
CA PRO A 303 22.23 10.53 -3.14
C PRO A 303 21.74 10.68 -4.58
N CYS A 304 22.60 10.54 -5.59
CA CYS A 304 22.19 10.63 -6.99
C CYS A 304 21.34 9.45 -7.44
N TYR A 305 21.47 8.30 -6.77
CA TYR A 305 20.57 7.18 -6.97
C TYR A 305 19.14 7.52 -6.50
N TYR A 306 19.01 8.15 -5.33
CA TYR A 306 17.71 8.52 -4.75
C TYR A 306 17.05 9.72 -5.42
N ARG A 307 17.84 10.63 -6.01
CA ARG A 307 17.35 11.83 -6.69
C ARG A 307 16.52 11.54 -7.94
N GLU A 308 16.88 10.49 -8.70
CA GLU A 308 16.24 10.16 -9.98
C GLU A 308 15.10 9.12 -9.85
N LEU A 309 15.01 8.44 -8.70
CA LEU A 309 14.01 7.40 -8.48
C LEU A 309 12.76 7.95 -7.81
N LEU A 310 11.69 7.15 -7.84
CA LEU A 310 10.46 7.39 -7.08
C LEU A 310 10.54 6.70 -5.73
N LEU A 311 11.01 5.45 -5.71
CA LEU A 311 11.03 4.60 -4.52
C LEU A 311 12.20 3.62 -4.55
N VAL A 312 12.81 3.43 -3.38
CA VAL A 312 13.85 2.43 -3.14
C VAL A 312 13.51 1.61 -1.90
N HIS A 313 13.49 0.28 -2.06
CA HIS A 313 13.54 -0.69 -0.96
C HIS A 313 14.93 -1.35 -0.91
N ARG A 314 15.57 -1.49 0.25
CA ARG A 314 15.12 -1.12 1.61
C ARG A 314 15.84 0.16 2.07
N SER A 315 15.21 0.93 2.97
CA SER A 315 15.85 2.02 3.70
C SER A 315 15.65 1.89 5.22
N MET A 316 16.73 2.04 5.95
CA MET A 316 16.75 2.15 7.41
C MET A 316 16.51 3.60 7.85
N PRO A 317 16.04 3.85 9.09
CA PRO A 317 15.73 5.21 9.56
C PRO A 317 16.89 6.22 9.37
N TYR A 318 18.13 5.83 9.71
CA TYR A 318 19.29 6.70 9.56
C TYR A 318 19.64 6.97 8.08
N GLU A 319 19.48 5.98 7.20
CA GLU A 319 19.69 6.12 5.74
C GLU A 319 18.64 7.06 5.16
N THR A 320 17.38 6.92 5.60
CA THR A 320 16.28 7.78 5.17
C THR A 320 16.55 9.24 5.50
N VAL A 321 17.00 9.55 6.72
CA VAL A 321 17.35 10.93 7.10
C VAL A 321 18.53 11.44 6.27
N ALA A 322 19.63 10.69 6.23
CA ALA A 322 20.84 11.11 5.51
C ALA A 322 20.59 11.34 4.02
N MET A 323 19.87 10.43 3.36
CA MET A 323 19.56 10.55 1.93
C MET A 323 18.53 11.64 1.67
N TRP A 324 17.55 11.83 2.56
CA TRP A 324 16.57 12.91 2.40
C TRP A 324 17.25 14.28 2.43
N ASP A 325 18.15 14.51 3.38
CA ASP A 325 18.89 15.77 3.45
C ASP A 325 19.81 15.92 2.23
N ALA A 326 20.56 14.88 1.86
CA ALA A 326 21.50 14.91 0.75
C ALA A 326 20.84 15.21 -0.61
N ILE A 327 19.65 14.66 -0.91
CA ILE A 327 18.99 14.93 -2.20
C ILE A 327 18.43 16.35 -2.31
N HIS A 328 18.26 17.06 -1.18
CA HIS A 328 17.79 18.44 -1.14
C HIS A 328 18.94 19.46 -1.04
N GLU A 329 20.20 19.01 -1.00
CA GLU A 329 21.34 19.90 -1.04
C GLU A 329 21.45 20.62 -2.41
N PRO A 330 21.45 21.97 -2.45
CA PRO A 330 21.51 22.71 -3.71
C PRO A 330 22.76 22.40 -4.55
N GLN A 331 23.88 22.09 -3.87
CA GLN A 331 25.15 21.75 -4.49
C GLN A 331 25.29 20.29 -4.93
N LEU A 332 24.26 19.44 -4.75
CA LEU A 332 24.33 18.06 -5.19
C LEU A 332 24.46 17.99 -6.72
N LEU A 333 25.62 17.53 -7.20
CA LEU A 333 25.93 17.33 -8.61
C LEU A 333 25.80 15.85 -8.97
N CYS A 334 24.72 15.52 -9.68
CA CYS A 334 24.55 14.20 -10.25
C CYS A 334 24.95 14.22 -11.72
N GLY A 335 25.93 13.40 -12.09
CA GLY A 335 26.30 13.22 -13.49
C GLY A 335 25.11 12.69 -14.28
N LYS A 336 24.84 13.24 -15.47
CA LYS A 336 23.91 12.61 -16.41
C LYS A 336 24.41 11.19 -16.68
N ARG A 337 23.59 10.16 -16.40
CA ARG A 337 23.88 8.82 -16.91
C ARG A 337 23.90 8.93 -18.43
N VAL A 338 25.06 8.66 -19.01
CA VAL A 338 25.23 8.56 -20.46
C VAL A 338 24.58 7.24 -20.89
N GLY A 339 23.49 7.33 -21.64
CA GLY A 339 22.98 6.26 -22.52
C GLY A 339 22.23 5.12 -21.84
#